data_AF-A0AAV4NY79-F1
#
_entry.id   AF-A0AAV4NY79-F1
#
_cell.length_a   1.000
_cell.length_b   1.000
_cell.length_c   1.000
_cell.angle_alpha   90.00
_cell.angle_beta   90.00
_cell.angle_gamma   90.00
#
_symmetry.space_group_name_H-M   'P 1'
#
loop_
_entity.id
_entity.type
_entity.pdbx_description
1 polymer ?
#
loop_
_entity_poly.entity_id
_entity_poly.type
_entity_poly.pdbx_seq_one_letter_code
_entity_poly.pdbx_strand_id
1 'polypeptide(L)'
;MESVQPISHSAYPPLSGDIKVDGVLKFKCVSDELIQLEKKNKDLKIRLPILVEYALDSWSEKLPSVRFTLHSPKTDNTGHTAAYLHFGCQLWTIDDVVHDLKDVLDNDIVTLFLRSCCI
;
A
#
# COMPACT_ATOMS: atom_id res chain seq x y z
N MET A 1 -42.24 6.10 -21.55
CA MET A 1 -41.15 5.22 -22.05
C MET A 1 -39.92 6.10 -22.18
N GLU A 2 -39.32 6.47 -21.06
CA GLU A 2 -38.07 7.23 -21.05
C GLU A 2 -36.91 6.23 -21.13
N SER A 3 -36.14 6.29 -22.20
CA SER A 3 -34.93 5.50 -22.37
C SER A 3 -33.80 6.15 -21.58
N VAL A 4 -33.47 5.56 -20.44
CA VAL A 4 -32.25 5.91 -19.70
C VAL A 4 -31.05 5.43 -20.52
N GLN A 5 -30.33 6.36 -21.14
CA GLN A 5 -29.05 6.08 -21.79
C GLN A 5 -27.97 5.86 -20.71
N PRO A 6 -27.04 4.90 -20.89
CA PRO A 6 -26.00 4.64 -19.90
C PRO A 6 -24.98 5.79 -19.90
N ILE A 7 -24.71 6.33 -18.72
CA ILE A 7 -23.69 7.36 -18.52
C ILE A 7 -22.32 6.72 -18.74
N SER A 8 -21.70 7.02 -19.88
CA SER A 8 -20.30 6.69 -20.13
C SER A 8 -19.39 7.58 -19.27
N HIS A 9 -19.13 7.17 -18.03
CA HIS A 9 -18.10 7.78 -17.20
C HIS A 9 -16.70 7.34 -17.67
N SER A 10 -16.23 7.91 -18.78
CA SER A 10 -14.79 7.98 -19.08
C SER A 10 -14.22 9.20 -18.37
N ALA A 11 -13.83 9.04 -17.11
CA ALA A 11 -13.24 10.09 -16.28
C ALA A 11 -11.73 10.26 -16.55
N TYR A 12 -11.35 10.48 -17.81
CA TYR A 12 -10.02 10.99 -18.16
C TYR A 12 -10.18 12.41 -18.72
N PRO A 13 -9.53 13.44 -18.14
CA PRO A 13 -9.56 14.77 -18.71
C PRO A 13 -8.90 14.75 -20.10
N PRO A 14 -9.38 15.55 -21.07
CA PRO A 14 -8.86 15.55 -22.43
C PRO A 14 -7.39 16.00 -22.43
N LEU A 15 -6.54 15.20 -23.06
CA LEU A 15 -5.16 15.56 -23.36
C LEU A 15 -5.13 16.57 -24.50
N SER A 16 -4.22 17.54 -24.38
CA SER A 16 -3.67 18.36 -25.46
C SER A 16 -4.49 19.58 -25.89
N GLY A 17 -4.17 20.72 -25.28
CA GLY A 17 -4.27 22.03 -25.92
C GLY A 17 -2.88 22.65 -25.96
N ASP A 18 -2.35 22.89 -27.16
CA ASP A 18 -1.08 23.58 -27.36
C ASP A 18 -1.21 25.04 -26.90
N ILE A 19 -0.52 25.45 -25.84
CA ILE A 19 -0.36 26.88 -25.52
C ILE A 19 1.02 27.31 -25.98
N LYS A 20 1.05 28.02 -27.12
CA LYS A 20 2.25 28.67 -27.63
C LYS A 20 2.50 29.95 -26.82
N VAL A 21 3.48 29.92 -25.92
CA VAL A 21 4.00 31.13 -25.26
C VAL A 21 5.50 31.23 -25.56
N ASP A 22 5.88 32.30 -26.25
CA ASP A 22 7.25 32.81 -26.42
C ASP A 22 8.35 31.85 -26.89
N GLY A 23 8.04 30.98 -27.86
CA GLY A 23 9.07 30.25 -28.64
C GLY A 23 9.88 29.22 -27.86
N VAL A 24 9.58 29.02 -26.58
CA VAL A 24 10.17 27.98 -25.74
C VAL A 24 9.06 26.98 -25.42
N LEU A 25 9.16 25.76 -25.96
CA LEU A 25 8.36 24.63 -25.53
C LEU A 25 8.70 24.32 -24.06
N LYS A 26 8.05 25.01 -23.13
CA LYS A 26 8.04 24.61 -21.73
C LYS A 26 6.98 23.53 -21.57
N PHE A 27 7.41 22.27 -21.62
CA PHE A 27 6.66 21.15 -21.06
C PHE A 27 6.51 21.38 -19.55
N LYS A 28 5.42 22.01 -19.13
CA LYS A 28 5.10 22.17 -17.71
C LYS A 28 3.84 21.37 -17.41
N CYS A 29 3.97 20.46 -16.45
CA CYS A 29 2.94 19.61 -15.86
C CYS A 29 2.38 18.49 -16.75
N VAL A 30 3.17 17.42 -16.94
CA VAL A 30 2.62 16.12 -16.50
C VAL A 30 2.52 16.30 -14.99
N SER A 31 1.30 16.51 -14.47
CA SER A 31 1.05 16.84 -13.07
C SER A 31 1.90 15.96 -12.15
N ASP A 32 2.54 16.51 -11.12
CA ASP A 32 3.47 15.75 -10.24
C ASP A 32 2.82 14.45 -9.71
N GLU A 33 1.50 14.47 -9.52
CA GLU A 33 0.68 13.30 -9.21
C GLU A 33 0.79 12.17 -10.24
N LEU A 34 0.77 12.46 -11.54
CA LEU A 34 0.93 11.46 -12.60
C LEU A 34 2.32 10.83 -12.56
N ILE A 35 3.36 11.61 -12.31
CA ILE A 35 4.73 11.09 -12.17
C ILE A 35 4.82 10.15 -10.95
N GLN A 36 4.19 10.52 -9.84
CA GLN A 36 4.13 9.65 -8.66
C GLN A 36 3.29 8.39 -8.91
N LEU A 37 2.21 8.50 -9.68
CA LEU A 37 1.37 7.36 -10.05
C LEU A 37 2.11 6.40 -10.98
N GLU A 38 2.86 6.91 -11.95
CA GLU A 38 3.70 6.10 -12.84
C GLU A 38 4.78 5.34 -12.08
N LYS A 39 5.45 6.00 -11.13
CA LYS A 39 6.45 5.35 -10.25
C LYS A 39 5.82 4.21 -9.45
N LYS A 40 4.66 4.46 -8.83
CA LYS A 40 3.91 3.44 -8.09
C LYS A 40 3.46 2.28 -8.97
N ASN A 41 2.97 2.57 -10.18
CA ASN A 41 2.57 1.54 -11.14
C ASN A 41 3.75 0.71 -11.64
N LYS A 42 4.92 1.33 -11.84
CA LYS A 42 6.14 0.62 -12.22
C LYS A 42 6.60 -0.32 -11.10
N ASP A 43 6.63 0.16 -9.86
CA ASP A 43 6.98 -0.66 -8.69
C ASP A 43 5.98 -1.82 -8.50
N LEU A 44 4.68 -1.54 -8.62
CA LEU A 44 3.62 -2.54 -8.53
C LEU A 44 3.81 -3.65 -9.58
N LYS A 45 4.01 -3.29 -10.86
CA LYS A 45 4.23 -4.25 -11.95
C LYS A 45 5.42 -5.17 -11.69
N ILE A 46 6.44 -4.71 -10.96
CA ILE A 46 7.61 -5.52 -10.59
C ILE A 46 7.27 -6.46 -9.42
N ARG A 47 6.53 -5.98 -8.42
CA ARG A 47 6.22 -6.76 -7.21
C ARG A 47 5.12 -7.80 -7.41
N LEU A 48 4.11 -7.50 -8.22
CA LEU A 48 2.95 -8.37 -8.38
C LEU A 48 3.28 -9.81 -8.82
N PRO A 49 4.15 -10.05 -9.82
CA PRO A 49 4.52 -11.41 -10.22
C PRO A 49 5.17 -12.20 -9.10
N ILE A 50 5.97 -11.53 -8.26
CA ILE A 50 6.66 -12.14 -7.11
C ILE A 50 5.64 -12.52 -6.04
N LEU A 51 4.70 -11.61 -5.72
CA LEU A 51 3.69 -11.83 -4.68
C LEU A 51 2.64 -12.88 -5.06
N VAL A 52 2.44 -13.10 -6.35
CA VAL A 52 1.46 -14.08 -6.85
C VAL A 52 2.11 -15.38 -7.30
N GLU A 53 3.44 -15.52 -7.17
CA GLU A 53 4.18 -16.75 -7.47
C GLU A 53 3.88 -17.31 -8.88
N TYR A 54 3.65 -16.43 -9.86
CA TYR A 54 3.24 -16.79 -11.22
C TYR A 54 1.89 -17.53 -11.36
N ALA A 55 1.11 -17.68 -10.28
CA ALA A 55 -0.24 -18.25 -10.29
C ALA A 55 -1.28 -17.18 -10.68
N LEU A 56 -1.20 -16.69 -11.93
CA LEU A 56 -2.07 -15.62 -12.44
C LEU A 56 -3.55 -16.04 -12.52
N ASP A 57 -3.81 -17.35 -12.62
CA ASP A 57 -5.14 -17.92 -12.81
C ASP A 57 -6.02 -17.79 -11.55
N SER A 58 -5.39 -17.67 -10.36
CA SER A 58 -6.03 -17.55 -9.04
C SER A 58 -5.82 -16.16 -8.40
N TRP A 59 -5.66 -15.12 -9.22
CA TRP A 59 -5.31 -13.76 -8.78
C TRP A 59 -6.23 -13.23 -7.67
N SER A 60 -7.54 -13.44 -7.80
CA SER A 60 -8.55 -12.93 -6.87
C SER A 60 -8.34 -13.42 -5.44
N GLU A 61 -7.86 -14.65 -5.26
CA GLU A 61 -7.59 -15.25 -3.96
C GLU A 61 -6.33 -14.67 -3.30
N LYS A 62 -5.37 -14.19 -4.11
CA LYS A 62 -4.11 -13.60 -3.65
C LYS A 62 -4.20 -12.10 -3.40
N LEU A 63 -5.28 -11.44 -3.85
CA LEU A 63 -5.51 -10.01 -3.66
C LEU A 63 -5.36 -9.54 -2.20
N PRO A 64 -5.90 -10.22 -1.18
CA PRO A 64 -5.72 -9.82 0.22
C PRO A 64 -4.24 -9.81 0.62
N SER A 65 -3.48 -10.86 0.27
CA SER A 65 -2.05 -10.97 0.56
C SER A 65 -1.21 -9.92 -0.17
N VAL A 66 -1.53 -9.65 -1.43
CA VAL A 66 -0.92 -8.57 -2.21
C VAL A 66 -1.18 -7.22 -1.55
N ARG A 67 -2.43 -6.94 -1.18
CA ARG A 67 -2.82 -5.68 -0.55
C ARG A 67 -2.11 -5.48 0.79
N PHE A 68 -2.06 -6.53 1.60
CA PHE A 68 -1.32 -6.54 2.88
C PHE A 68 0.16 -6.22 2.66
N THR A 69 0.81 -6.91 1.71
CA THR A 69 2.24 -6.74 1.46
C THR A 69 2.58 -5.36 0.89
N LEU A 70 1.68 -4.74 0.12
CA LEU A 70 1.88 -3.39 -0.39
C LEU A 70 1.67 -2.30 0.67
N HIS A 71 0.84 -2.55 1.69
CA HIS A 71 0.50 -1.54 2.70
C HIS A 71 1.32 -1.63 3.99
N SER A 72 2.00 -2.76 4.23
CA SER A 72 2.76 -3.02 5.45
C SER A 72 4.16 -2.39 5.51
N PRO A 73 4.91 -2.21 4.40
CA PRO A 73 6.23 -1.57 4.46
C PRO A 73 6.13 -0.09 4.83
N LYS A 74 7.11 0.38 5.62
CA LYS A 74 7.28 1.81 5.88
C LYS A 74 7.78 2.49 4.60
N THR A 75 7.25 3.66 4.32
CA THR A 75 7.71 4.47 3.18
C THR A 75 8.82 5.41 3.65
N ASP A 76 9.97 5.42 2.99
CA ASP A 76 11.14 6.23 3.37
C ASP A 76 10.82 7.72 3.53
N ASN A 77 9.89 8.21 2.70
CA ASN A 77 9.51 9.62 2.64
C ASN A 77 8.65 10.07 3.84
N THR A 78 7.93 9.15 4.48
CA THR A 78 7.00 9.46 5.58
C THR A 78 7.34 8.74 6.88
N GLY A 79 8.22 7.73 6.87
CA GLY A 79 8.55 6.89 8.03
C GLY A 79 7.41 5.96 8.50
N HIS A 80 6.19 6.19 8.02
CA HIS A 80 4.99 5.41 8.32
C HIS A 80 4.62 4.46 7.18
N THR A 81 3.77 3.48 7.51
CA THR A 81 3.20 2.55 6.54
C THR A 81 2.04 3.18 5.78
N ALA A 82 1.79 2.69 4.56
CA ALA A 82 0.64 3.16 3.79
C ALA A 82 -0.69 2.84 4.49
N ALA A 83 -0.77 1.71 5.22
CA ALA A 83 -1.91 1.39 6.07
C ALA A 83 -2.15 2.45 7.15
N TYR A 84 -1.09 2.86 7.86
CA TYR A 84 -1.21 3.89 8.90
C TYR A 84 -1.70 5.23 8.34
N LEU A 85 -1.18 5.64 7.18
CA LEU A 85 -1.60 6.89 6.55
C LEU A 85 -3.05 6.87 6.07
N HIS A 86 -3.55 5.69 5.67
CA HIS A 86 -4.91 5.56 5.12
C HIS A 86 -5.97 5.31 6.19
N PHE A 87 -5.67 4.43 7.16
CA PHE A 87 -6.63 3.98 8.18
C PHE A 87 -6.37 4.58 9.57
N GLY A 88 -5.23 5.24 9.78
CA GLY A 88 -4.82 5.72 11.11
C GLY A 88 -4.27 4.62 12.03
N CYS A 89 -4.17 3.38 11.56
CA CYS A 89 -3.69 2.23 12.33
C CYS A 89 -2.63 1.44 11.56
N GLN A 90 -1.63 0.96 12.29
CA GLN A 90 -0.59 0.10 11.76
C GLN A 90 -1.15 -1.33 11.59
N LEU A 91 -0.90 -1.96 10.44
CA LEU A 91 -1.17 -3.40 10.26
C LEU A 91 -0.18 -4.21 11.09
N TRP A 92 -0.69 -5.21 11.81
CA TRP A 92 0.13 -6.17 12.54
C TRP A 92 0.75 -7.16 11.55
N THR A 93 2.07 -7.27 11.59
CA THR A 93 2.81 -8.28 10.85
C THR A 93 3.06 -9.52 11.71
N ILE A 94 3.45 -10.63 11.07
CA ILE A 94 3.81 -11.85 11.78
C ILE A 94 4.98 -11.58 12.73
N ASP A 95 5.95 -10.77 12.31
CA ASP A 95 7.08 -10.36 13.15
C ASP A 95 6.63 -9.60 14.40
N ASP A 96 5.64 -8.68 14.27
CA ASP A 96 5.09 -7.95 15.42
C ASP A 96 4.44 -8.92 16.42
N VAL A 97 3.67 -9.90 15.94
CA VAL A 97 3.02 -10.91 16.79
C VAL A 97 4.07 -11.82 17.47
N VAL A 98 5.12 -12.21 16.74
CA VAL A 98 6.19 -13.05 17.30
C VAL A 98 7.01 -12.28 18.33
N HIS A 99 7.30 -11.00 18.09
CA HIS A 99 8.00 -10.16 19.04
C HIS A 99 7.19 -9.97 20.31
N ASP A 100 5.90 -9.64 20.20
CA ASP A 100 5.00 -9.47 21.34
C ASP A 100 4.87 -10.78 22.16
N LEU A 101 4.76 -11.93 21.47
CA LEU A 101 4.73 -13.24 22.14
C LEU A 101 6.04 -13.55 22.87
N LYS A 102 7.20 -13.20 22.29
CA LYS A 102 8.50 -13.34 22.94
C LYS A 102 8.60 -12.44 24.16
N ASP A 103 8.15 -11.20 24.05
CA ASP A 103 8.18 -10.24 25.15
C ASP A 103 7.30 -10.73 26.32
N VAL A 104 6.15 -11.34 26.04
CA VAL A 104 5.32 -11.99 27.07
C VAL A 104 6.04 -13.16 27.73
N LEU A 105 6.66 -14.05 26.94
CA LEU A 105 7.39 -15.21 27.46
C LEU A 105 8.62 -14.81 28.29
N ASP A 106 9.33 -13.76 27.88
CA ASP A 106 10.47 -13.23 28.63
C ASP A 106 10.02 -12.52 29.91
N ASN A 107 8.84 -11.88 29.90
CA ASN A 107 8.22 -11.32 31.10
C ASN A 107 7.64 -12.39 32.04
N ASP A 108 7.36 -13.62 31.58
CA ASP A 108 6.94 -14.73 32.44
C ASP A 108 8.06 -15.29 33.34
N ILE A 109 9.29 -14.75 33.27
CA ILE A 109 10.28 -14.90 34.37
C ILE A 109 9.77 -14.20 35.65
N VAL A 110 8.88 -13.21 35.55
CA VAL A 110 8.23 -12.59 36.72
C VAL A 110 7.27 -13.57 37.42
N THR A 111 6.84 -14.64 36.76
CA THR A 111 6.05 -15.71 37.39
C THR A 111 6.92 -16.67 38.22
N LEU A 112 8.25 -16.68 38.06
CA LEU A 112 9.16 -17.29 39.05
C LEU A 112 9.20 -16.46 40.35
N PHE A 113 8.93 -15.16 40.31
CA PHE A 113 8.74 -14.34 41.51
C PHE A 113 7.46 -14.73 42.29
N LEU A 114 6.42 -15.19 41.60
CA LEU A 114 5.21 -15.74 42.24
C LEU A 114 5.39 -17.18 42.76
N ARG A 115 6.39 -17.93 42.26
CA ARG A 115 6.77 -19.24 42.84
C ARG A 115 7.75 -19.14 44.01
N SER A 116 8.53 -18.05 44.11
CA SER A 116 9.41 -17.80 45.26
C SER A 116 8.70 -17.12 46.45
N CYS A 117 7.50 -16.58 46.26
CA CYS A 117 6.65 -16.05 47.35
C CYS A 117 5.67 -17.08 47.93
N CYS A 118 5.74 -18.36 47.50
CA CYS A 118 4.89 -19.45 48.00
C CYS A 118 5.68 -20.65 48.58
N ILE A 119 6.92 -20.45 49.03
CA ILE A 119 7.63 -21.36 49.96
C ILE A 119 8.10 -20.56 51.16
#